data_AF-A0AAF0IAT2-F1
#
_entry.id   AF-A0AAF0IAT2-F1
#
_cell.length_a   1.000
_cell.length_b   1.000
_cell.length_c   1.000
_cell.angle_alpha   90.00
_cell.angle_beta   90.00
_cell.angle_gamma   90.00
#
_symmetry.space_group_name_H-M   'P 1'
#
loop_
_entity.id
_entity.type
_entity.pdbx_description
1 polymer ?
#
loop_
_entity_poly.entity_id
_entity_poly.type
_entity_poly.pdbx_seq_one_letter_code
_entity_poly.pdbx_strand_id
1 'polypeptide(L)'
;MKEVIKMDGRREEFSREKIVVSCLKTGSPLQKAREIADKVEASLKFPAKTSTIRDMVLKELAAANKEWANNWYIYDKAVKKRIVTY
;
A
#
# COMPACT_ATOMS: atom_id res chain seq x y z
N MET A 1 -19.57 4.72 -0.86
CA MET A 1 -18.56 4.60 0.21
C MET A 1 -17.41 3.74 -0.29
N LYS A 2 -16.16 4.17 -0.11
CA LYS A 2 -14.97 3.39 -0.46
C LYS A 2 -14.53 2.62 0.78
N GLU A 3 -14.81 1.32 0.83
CA GLU A 3 -14.63 0.52 2.04
C GLU A 3 -13.44 -0.45 1.90
N VAL A 4 -12.60 -0.52 2.94
CA VAL A 4 -11.47 -1.44 3.01
C VAL A 4 -11.73 -2.52 4.06
N ILE A 5 -11.57 -3.76 3.64
CA ILE A 5 -11.63 -4.94 4.51
C ILE A 5 -10.22 -5.23 5.03
N LYS A 6 -10.08 -5.17 6.36
CA LYS A 6 -8.86 -5.51 7.09
C LYS A 6 -8.65 -7.02 7.11
N MET A 7 -7.46 -7.43 7.53
CA MET A 7 -7.13 -8.87 7.59
C MET A 7 -7.97 -9.64 8.60
N ASP A 8 -8.38 -8.99 9.69
CA ASP A 8 -9.27 -9.54 10.71
C ASP A 8 -10.76 -9.43 10.34
N GLY A 9 -11.07 -9.02 9.10
CA GLY A 9 -12.42 -8.86 8.62
C GLY A 9 -13.09 -7.53 9.02
N ARG A 10 -12.46 -6.68 9.84
CA ARG A 10 -12.99 -5.35 10.15
C ARG A 10 -13.07 -4.49 8.89
N ARG A 11 -14.05 -3.60 8.85
CA ARG A 11 -14.27 -2.66 7.75
C ARG A 11 -13.90 -1.25 8.20
N GLU A 12 -13.15 -0.53 7.36
CA GLU A 12 -12.81 0.87 7.58
C GLU A 12 -12.99 1.67 6.30
N GLU A 13 -13.13 2.98 6.42
CA GLU A 13 -13.13 3.86 5.25
C GLU A 13 -11.74 3.90 4.61
N PHE A 14 -11.72 3.81 3.28
CA PHE A 14 -10.52 3.98 2.49
C PHE A 14 -9.99 5.41 2.67
N SER A 15 -8.74 5.53 3.08
CA SER A 15 -8.02 6.81 3.08
C SER A 15 -6.81 6.70 2.18
N ARG A 16 -6.76 7.60 1.20
CA ARG A 16 -5.66 7.74 0.25
C ARG A 16 -4.35 8.08 0.98
N GLU A 17 -4.42 8.87 2.04
CA GLU A 17 -3.29 9.32 2.84
C GLU A 17 -2.54 8.15 3.46
N LYS A 18 -3.23 7.06 3.82
CA LYS A 18 -2.57 5.83 4.32
C LYS A 18 -1.61 5.24 3.28
N ILE A 19 -1.94 5.31 1.99
CA ILE A 19 -1.05 4.87 0.91
C ILE A 19 0.14 5.82 0.79
N VAL A 20 -0.13 7.13 0.72
CA VAL A 20 0.91 8.16 0.58
C VAL A 20 1.94 8.06 1.71
N VAL A 21 1.50 8.00 2.96
CA VAL A 21 2.38 7.88 4.13
C VAL A 21 3.20 6.59 4.06
N SER A 22 2.60 5.49 3.61
CA SER A 22 3.32 4.23 3.49
C SER A 22 4.40 4.30 2.40
N CYS A 23 4.13 4.94 1.27
CA CYS A 23 5.13 5.19 0.21
C CYS A 23 6.23 6.15 0.68
N LEU A 24 5.92 7.20 1.44
CA LEU A 24 6.94 8.10 1.99
C LEU A 24 7.92 7.37 2.92
N LYS A 25 7.42 6.43 3.72
CA LYS A 25 8.23 5.62 4.64
C LYS A 25 9.24 4.71 3.94
N THR A 26 9.11 4.49 2.63
CA THR A 26 10.09 3.72 1.84
C THR A 26 11.19 4.58 1.24
N GLY A 27 11.15 5.90 1.46
CA GLY A 27 12.04 6.88 0.83
C GLY A 27 11.53 7.41 -0.52
N SER A 28 10.29 7.10 -0.91
CA SER A 28 9.71 7.65 -2.13
C SER A 28 9.44 9.16 -1.99
N PRO A 29 9.73 9.98 -3.01
CA PRO A 29 9.37 11.41 -3.02
C PRO A 29 7.86 11.62 -2.88
N LEU A 30 7.45 12.72 -2.22
CA LEU A 30 6.03 13.03 -1.99
C LEU A 30 5.19 13.05 -3.26
N GLN A 31 5.71 13.63 -4.34
CA GLN A 31 5.03 13.68 -5.63
C GLN A 31 4.74 12.26 -6.14
N LYS A 32 5.73 11.36 -6.08
CA LYS A 32 5.59 9.99 -6.54
C LYS A 32 4.66 9.17 -5.66
N ALA A 33 4.72 9.38 -4.33
CA ALA A 33 3.79 8.78 -3.39
C ALA A 33 2.33 9.17 -3.70
N ARG A 34 2.07 10.44 -4.03
CA ARG A 34 0.73 10.93 -4.42
C ARG A 34 0.25 10.32 -5.73
N GLU A 35 1.11 10.26 -6.75
CA GLU A 35 0.80 9.63 -8.04
C GLU A 35 0.45 8.14 -7.89
N ILE A 36 1.22 7.40 -7.10
CA ILE A 36 0.96 5.98 -6.83
C ILE A 36 -0.39 5.83 -6.12
N ALA A 37 -0.67 6.68 -5.13
CA ALA A 37 -1.94 6.64 -4.42
C ALA A 37 -3.13 6.91 -5.36
N ASP A 38 -3.02 7.87 -6.27
CA ASP A 38 -4.07 8.17 -7.27
C ASP A 38 -4.31 6.99 -8.20
N LYS A 39 -3.24 6.38 -8.73
CA LYS A 39 -3.34 5.22 -9.62
C LYS A 39 -4.00 4.03 -8.94
N VAL A 40 -3.58 3.75 -7.70
CA VAL A 40 -4.12 2.63 -6.92
C VAL A 40 -5.59 2.89 -6.60
N GLU A 41 -5.96 4.09 -6.16
CA GLU A 41 -7.34 4.48 -5.89
C GLU A 41 -8.24 4.39 -7.13
N ALA A 42 -7.76 4.86 -8.29
CA ALA A 42 -8.51 4.79 -9.55
C ALA A 42 -8.70 3.34 -10.04
N SER A 43 -7.76 2.45 -9.72
CA SER A 43 -7.78 1.04 -10.16
C SER A 43 -8.50 0.12 -9.16
N LEU A 44 -8.84 0.61 -7.96
CA LEU A 44 -9.46 -0.16 -6.90
C LEU A 44 -10.97 -0.34 -7.15
N LYS A 45 -11.43 -1.59 -7.02
CA LYS A 45 -12.86 -1.91 -6.88
C LYS A 45 -13.19 -2.11 -5.41
N PHE A 46 -14.22 -1.41 -4.93
CA PHE A 46 -14.66 -1.46 -3.53
C PHE A 46 -15.85 -2.43 -3.34
N PRO A 47 -15.97 -3.11 -2.18
CA PRO A 47 -15.02 -3.10 -1.06
C PRO A 47 -13.71 -3.85 -1.40
N ALA A 48 -12.58 -3.30 -0.94
CA ALA A 48 -11.25 -3.82 -1.28
C ALA A 48 -10.55 -4.42 -0.06
N LYS A 49 -9.82 -5.53 -0.25
CA LYS A 49 -9.00 -6.09 0.84
C LYS A 49 -7.71 -5.27 1.01
N THR A 50 -7.25 -5.15 2.24
CA THR A 50 -5.96 -4.49 2.57
C THR A 50 -4.76 -5.19 1.92
N SER A 51 -4.86 -6.49 1.61
CA SER A 51 -3.86 -7.22 0.82
C SER A 51 -3.83 -6.74 -0.63
N THR A 52 -4.99 -6.65 -1.29
CA THR A 52 -5.10 -6.16 -2.67
C THR A 52 -4.50 -4.77 -2.85
N ILE A 53 -4.82 -3.84 -1.93
CA ILE A 53 -4.25 -2.48 -1.95
C ILE A 53 -2.73 -2.53 -1.84
N ARG A 54 -2.20 -3.36 -0.95
CA ARG A 54 -0.75 -3.51 -0.76
C ARG A 54 -0.07 -4.05 -2.01
N ASP A 55 -0.63 -5.10 -2.61
CA ASP A 55 -0.03 -5.74 -3.79
C ASP A 55 0.02 -4.75 -4.97
N MET A 56 -1.02 -3.93 -5.13
CA MET A 56 -1.04 -2.84 -6.12
C MET A 56 0.01 -1.77 -5.82
N VAL A 57 0.14 -1.32 -4.57
CA VAL A 57 1.15 -0.31 -4.19
C VAL A 57 2.56 -0.85 -4.39
N LEU A 58 2.83 -2.10 -4.00
CA LEU A 58 4.13 -2.75 -4.21
C LEU A 58 4.47 -2.88 -5.69
N LYS A 59 3.48 -3.25 -6.52
CA LYS A 59 3.65 -3.32 -7.97
C LYS A 59 4.04 -1.96 -8.57
N GLU A 60 3.34 -0.88 -8.19
CA GLU A 60 3.65 0.47 -8.67
C GLU A 60 5.00 0.97 -8.14
N LEU A 61 5.34 0.68 -6.88
CA LEU A 61 6.65 1.01 -6.31
C LEU A 61 7.77 0.25 -7.03
N ALA A 62 7.62 -1.05 -7.26
CA ALA A 62 8.62 -1.87 -7.95
C ALA A 62 8.82 -1.43 -9.41
N ALA A 63 7.75 -0.99 -10.07
CA ALA A 63 7.82 -0.42 -11.41
C ALA A 63 8.51 0.95 -11.44
N ALA A 64 8.37 1.76 -10.38
CA ALA A 64 9.00 3.07 -10.28
C ALA A 64 10.47 3.00 -9.81
N ASN A 65 10.74 2.23 -8.75
CA ASN A 65 12.07 1.98 -8.21
C ASN A 65 12.06 0.71 -7.33
N LYS A 66 12.87 -0.28 -7.71
CA LYS A 66 13.01 -1.56 -6.98
C LYS A 66 13.44 -1.38 -5.53
N GLU A 67 14.25 -0.36 -5.22
CA GLU A 67 14.70 -0.07 -3.86
C GLU A 67 13.54 0.36 -2.95
N TRP A 68 12.60 1.17 -3.44
CA TRP A 68 11.44 1.56 -2.65
C TRP A 68 10.52 0.37 -2.34
N ALA A 69 10.39 -0.57 -3.28
CA ALA A 69 9.68 -1.81 -3.01
C ALA A 69 10.41 -2.64 -1.95
N ASN A 70 11.73 -2.76 -2.03
CA ASN A 70 12.54 -3.44 -1.00
C ASN A 70 12.39 -2.79 0.39
N ASN A 71 12.46 -1.47 0.46
CA ASN A 71 12.27 -0.71 1.70
C ASN A 71 10.87 -0.90 2.27
N TRP A 72 9.86 -1.01 1.41
CA TRP A 72 8.51 -1.40 1.84
C TRP A 72 8.50 -2.79 2.48
N TYR A 73 9.12 -3.79 1.86
CA TYR A 73 9.16 -5.15 2.40
C TYR A 73 9.82 -5.18 3.78
N ILE A 74 10.92 -4.44 3.96
CA ILE A 74 11.61 -4.32 5.24
C ILE A 74 10.70 -3.66 6.28
N TYR A 75 10.09 -2.51 5.93
CA TYR A 75 9.19 -1.79 6.82
C TYR A 75 7.96 -2.61 7.21
N ASP A 76 7.33 -3.29 6.25
CA ASP A 76 6.13 -4.08 6.48
C ASP A 76 6.44 -5.34 7.33
N LYS A 77 7.59 -5.99 7.11
CA LYS A 77 8.06 -7.10 7.96
C LYS A 77 8.36 -6.64 9.39
N ALA A 78 9.10 -5.53 9.55
CA ALA A 78 9.51 -5.00 10.85
C ALA A 78 8.32 -4.50 11.68
N VAL A 79 7.40 -3.74 11.06
CA VAL A 79 6.29 -3.10 11.77
C VAL A 79 5.12 -4.06 11.99
N LYS A 80 4.87 -4.99 11.07
CA LYS A 80 3.67 -5.84 11.15
C LYS A 80 3.91 -7.25 11.65
N LYS A 81 5.15 -7.61 12.03
CA LYS A 81 5.53 -8.94 12.54
C LYS A 81 4.88 -10.09 11.74
N ARG A 82 4.79 -9.91 10.42
CA ARG A 82 4.13 -10.88 9.54
C ARG A 82 5.07 -12.05 9.35
N ILE A 83 4.66 -13.24 9.80
CA ILE A 83 5.16 -14.49 9.23
C ILE A 83 4.55 -14.55 7.82
N VAL A 84 5.23 -13.97 6.84
CA VAL A 84 4.84 -14.10 5.44
C VAL A 84 5.37 -15.44 4.97
N THR A 85 4.50 -16.44 4.90
CA THR A 85 4.78 -17.69 4.18
C THR A 85 4.56 -17.39 2.70
N TYR A 86 5.61 -17.48 1.89
CA TYR A 86 5.55 -17.43 0.43
C TYR A 86 5.29 -18.82 -0.12
#